data_AF-A0A7J0FHJ3-F1
#
_entry.id   AF-A0A7J0FHJ3-F1
#
_cell.length_a   1.000
_cell.length_b   1.000
_cell.length_c   1.000
_cell.angle_alpha   90.00
_cell.angle_beta   90.00
_cell.angle_gamma   90.00
#
_symmetry.space_group_name_H-M   'P 1'
#
loop_
_entity.id
_entity.type
_entity.pdbx_description
1 polymer ?
#
loop_
_entity_poly.entity_id
_entity_poly.type
_entity_poly.pdbx_seq_one_letter_code
_entity_poly.pdbx_strand_id
1 'polypeptide(L)'
;MRNLNIEHDGFTFPVLNRAVLLLQNSVLYGGFVHCLAIKMGFESDLYFCNTMIDVYVKSGCIGYACQVFVEMSQRDLVSWTSMISGYVYEGNIIDAFGFFEEMRLELEPGPVTVVIMLQVCCSHGSVIEGRQLHGFVMKRGFLIEGSLQNSILKMYANTGSIDDAENFFSEIYRDCGDMQRSAQMFSEIPFKNIITWSAMMSGLTEGGYFEQAIELFRQIRDSGLKPVAEMFNSLLVVHTHLEVRRRMKDDNLTKKPGWSCIEAKGSIHGFVSGDRSHPRMVEIYQMVEVLCREIHEIGCILGIPTFTNKVGLSYRKTPLTIPETGMNICPLLFNEYIPCRDVSYVKELMPKLDLSRREELERHCPPLDRRLFCLVPPPDDYKIPVRWPTSRDYVWRSNVNHTHLAEVKGGQNWVHEKDQLWWFPGGGTHFKHGASEYIQRLGNMITNESGDLRSAGVFQVLDVGCGVASFSAYLLPLNIQTMSFAPKDGHENQIQFALERGISAMISALATKQLPYPSSSFDMVHCSRCRVDWHEYDGILLTEVNRLLRYNGYFIYSAPPAYRKDKDYPMIWDKLTNSTSRMCLEANCSESSNCCNMD
;
A
#
# COMPACT_ATOMS: atom_id res chain seq x y z
N MET A 1 22.52 10.03 -55.45
CA MET A 1 21.12 10.22 -55.91
C MET A 1 21.08 10.99 -57.23
N ARG A 2 21.45 12.27 -57.29
CA ARG A 2 21.48 13.04 -58.56
C ARG A 2 22.28 12.38 -59.70
N ASN A 3 23.49 11.92 -59.44
CA ASN A 3 24.31 11.22 -60.45
C ASN A 3 23.76 9.84 -60.86
N LEU A 4 22.77 9.31 -60.13
CA LEU A 4 22.14 8.01 -60.38
C LEU A 4 20.67 8.15 -60.85
N ASN A 5 20.19 9.38 -61.09
CA ASN A 5 18.79 9.67 -61.47
C ASN A 5 17.73 9.06 -60.53
N ILE A 6 18.05 8.90 -59.25
CA ILE A 6 17.10 8.41 -58.25
C ILE A 6 16.26 9.59 -57.77
N GLU A 7 14.94 9.51 -57.95
CA GLU A 7 13.98 10.49 -57.45
C GLU A 7 14.03 10.60 -55.93
N HIS A 8 13.89 11.82 -55.42
CA HIS A 8 13.86 12.09 -53.99
C HIS A 8 12.47 11.78 -53.45
N ASP A 9 12.40 11.00 -52.39
CA ASP A 9 11.16 10.70 -51.67
C ASP A 9 11.03 11.58 -50.40
N GLY A 10 9.85 11.55 -49.75
CA GLY A 10 9.59 12.31 -48.52
C GLY A 10 10.52 11.95 -47.35
N PHE A 11 11.30 10.87 -47.45
CA PHE A 11 12.24 10.44 -46.41
C PHE A 11 13.67 10.95 -46.64
N THR A 12 14.01 11.35 -47.87
CA THR A 12 15.36 11.80 -48.23
C THR A 12 15.75 13.11 -47.51
N PHE A 13 14.86 14.10 -47.51
CA PHE A 13 15.12 15.41 -46.90
C PHE A 13 15.27 15.39 -45.37
N PRO A 14 14.43 14.67 -44.61
CA PRO A 14 14.61 14.44 -43.17
C PRO A 14 16.00 13.89 -42.78
N VAL A 15 16.54 12.96 -43.57
CA VAL A 15 17.89 12.41 -43.35
C VAL A 15 18.96 13.47 -43.60
N LEU A 16 18.80 14.28 -44.65
CA LEU A 16 19.67 15.41 -44.93
C LEU A 16 19.61 16.46 -43.82
N ASN A 17 18.43 16.78 -43.30
CA ASN A 17 18.23 17.73 -42.20
C ASN A 17 18.96 17.28 -40.92
N ARG A 18 18.90 15.99 -40.59
CA ARG A 18 19.70 15.45 -39.47
C ARG A 18 21.21 15.58 -39.71
N ALA A 19 21.68 15.38 -40.93
CA ALA A 19 23.09 15.57 -41.26
C ALA A 19 23.51 17.05 -41.21
N VAL A 20 22.63 17.97 -41.63
CA VAL A 20 22.85 19.43 -41.60
C VAL A 20 23.10 19.91 -40.17
N LEU A 21 22.40 19.37 -39.17
CA LEU A 21 22.59 19.69 -37.76
C LEU A 21 24.01 19.38 -37.23
N LEU A 22 24.78 18.52 -37.92
CA LEU A 22 26.16 18.19 -37.55
C LEU A 22 27.20 19.13 -38.20
N LEU A 23 26.76 20.07 -39.05
CA LEU A 23 27.64 21.00 -39.76
C LEU A 23 27.73 22.34 -39.01
N GLN A 24 28.90 23.00 -39.07
CA GLN A 24 29.11 24.31 -38.44
C GLN A 24 28.20 25.43 -38.97
N ASN A 25 27.70 25.31 -40.21
CA ASN A 25 26.79 26.28 -40.84
C ASN A 25 25.39 25.69 -41.08
N SER A 26 24.80 25.08 -40.04
CA SER A 26 23.52 24.39 -40.10
C SER A 26 22.39 25.25 -40.69
N VAL A 27 22.33 26.55 -40.40
CA VAL A 27 21.32 27.48 -40.95
C VAL A 27 21.42 27.61 -42.47
N LEU A 28 22.64 27.80 -42.99
CA LEU A 28 22.88 28.02 -44.42
C LEU A 28 22.54 26.76 -45.23
N TYR A 29 23.06 25.60 -44.81
CA TYR A 29 22.79 24.34 -45.48
C TYR A 29 21.33 23.90 -45.29
N GLY A 30 20.75 24.14 -44.13
CA GLY A 30 19.32 23.93 -43.86
C GLY A 30 18.45 24.78 -44.79
N GLY A 31 18.80 26.05 -45.01
CA GLY A 31 18.10 26.92 -45.96
C GLY A 31 18.18 26.41 -47.40
N PHE A 32 19.32 25.84 -47.82
CA PHE A 32 19.44 25.23 -49.16
C PHE A 32 18.58 23.97 -49.30
N VAL A 33 18.57 23.11 -48.27
CA VAL A 33 17.71 21.92 -48.24
C VAL A 33 16.24 22.32 -48.25
N HIS A 34 15.87 23.34 -47.47
CA HIS A 34 14.52 23.87 -47.39
C HIS A 34 14.03 24.41 -48.75
N CYS A 35 14.81 25.27 -49.39
CA CYS A 35 14.48 25.80 -50.72
C CYS A 35 14.36 24.68 -51.78
N LEU A 36 15.22 23.66 -51.70
CA LEU A 36 15.17 22.54 -52.65
C LEU A 36 13.90 21.70 -52.45
N ALA A 37 13.53 21.41 -51.20
CA ALA A 37 12.33 20.65 -50.88
C ALA A 37 11.04 21.36 -51.34
N ILE A 38 10.94 22.68 -51.14
CA ILE A 38 9.82 23.50 -51.65
C ILE A 38 9.75 23.43 -53.18
N LYS A 39 10.88 23.59 -53.88
CA LYS A 39 10.91 23.46 -55.35
C LYS A 39 10.49 22.09 -55.86
N MET A 40 10.56 21.07 -55.00
CA MET A 40 10.21 19.69 -55.30
C MET A 40 8.80 19.31 -54.83
N GLY A 41 8.03 20.23 -54.25
CA GLY A 41 6.64 19.99 -53.84
C GLY A 41 6.48 19.36 -52.46
N PHE A 42 7.51 19.42 -51.60
CA PHE A 42 7.48 18.84 -50.25
C PHE A 42 7.13 19.85 -49.14
N GLU A 43 6.69 21.07 -49.50
CA GLU A 43 6.36 22.13 -48.54
C GLU A 43 5.20 21.78 -47.58
N SER A 44 4.35 20.82 -47.95
CA SER A 44 3.23 20.34 -47.12
C SER A 44 3.51 18.98 -46.47
N ASP A 45 4.70 18.40 -46.67
CA ASP A 45 5.03 17.10 -46.08
C ASP A 45 5.33 17.25 -44.58
N LEU A 46 4.48 16.63 -43.75
CA LEU A 46 4.55 16.73 -42.29
C LEU A 46 5.92 16.35 -41.73
N TYR A 47 6.53 15.28 -42.23
CA TYR A 47 7.78 14.76 -41.71
C TYR A 47 8.95 15.67 -42.09
N PHE A 48 8.97 16.17 -43.32
CA PHE A 48 9.90 17.20 -43.75
C PHE A 48 9.78 18.47 -42.90
N CYS A 49 8.58 19.03 -42.76
CA CYS A 49 8.33 20.25 -41.97
C CYS A 49 8.79 20.08 -40.52
N ASN A 50 8.48 18.95 -39.87
CA ASN A 50 8.93 18.65 -38.51
C ASN A 50 10.46 18.63 -38.38
N THR A 51 11.17 18.01 -39.33
CA THR A 51 12.63 18.03 -39.31
C THR A 51 13.22 19.40 -39.62
N MET A 52 12.55 20.23 -40.43
CA MET A 52 12.97 21.60 -40.68
C MET A 52 12.80 22.51 -39.47
N ILE A 53 11.69 22.36 -38.73
CA ILE A 53 11.48 23.05 -37.46
C ILE A 53 12.62 22.73 -36.50
N ASP A 54 13.00 21.45 -36.34
CA ASP A 54 14.13 21.02 -35.49
C ASP A 54 15.46 21.64 -35.93
N VAL A 55 15.73 21.71 -37.25
CA VAL A 55 16.92 22.38 -37.81
C VAL A 55 16.96 23.86 -37.39
N TYR A 56 15.86 24.58 -37.57
CA TYR A 56 15.81 26.01 -37.24
C TYR A 56 15.86 26.28 -35.74
N VAL A 57 15.14 25.50 -34.93
CA VAL A 57 15.16 25.60 -33.47
C VAL A 57 16.56 25.37 -32.91
N LYS A 58 17.22 24.27 -33.28
CA LYS A 58 18.59 23.96 -32.80
C LYS A 58 19.65 24.92 -33.30
N SER A 59 19.36 25.65 -34.38
CA SER A 59 20.24 26.68 -34.92
C SER A 59 19.94 28.09 -34.37
N GLY A 60 19.07 28.21 -33.35
CA GLY A 60 18.71 29.48 -32.72
C GLY A 60 17.86 30.40 -33.61
N CYS A 61 17.24 29.85 -34.64
CA CYS A 61 16.51 30.58 -35.70
C CYS A 61 14.99 30.40 -35.56
N ILE A 62 14.45 30.64 -34.37
CA ILE A 62 13.05 30.31 -34.02
C ILE A 62 12.02 31.04 -34.89
N GLY A 63 12.31 32.26 -35.35
CA GLY A 63 11.44 32.96 -36.30
C GLY A 63 11.19 32.18 -37.60
N TYR A 64 12.23 31.54 -38.16
CA TYR A 64 12.08 30.68 -39.35
C TYR A 64 11.37 29.36 -39.02
N ALA A 65 11.58 28.80 -37.82
CA ALA A 65 10.83 27.64 -37.36
C ALA A 65 9.33 27.94 -37.26
N CYS A 66 8.98 29.11 -36.72
CA CYS A 66 7.61 29.58 -36.57
C CYS A 66 6.93 29.80 -37.93
N GLN A 67 7.65 30.34 -38.92
CA GLN A 67 7.13 30.46 -40.30
C GLN A 67 6.75 29.10 -40.87
N VAL A 68 7.66 28.10 -40.78
CA VAL A 68 7.36 26.73 -41.23
C VAL A 68 6.13 26.18 -40.50
N PHE A 69 6.07 26.34 -39.17
CA PHE A 69 4.97 25.84 -38.35
C PHE A 69 3.61 26.46 -38.71
N VAL A 70 3.57 27.76 -38.98
CA VAL A 70 2.34 28.48 -39.36
C VAL A 70 1.86 28.05 -40.76
N GLU A 71 2.78 27.81 -41.70
CA GLU A 71 2.48 27.39 -43.07
C GLU A 71 2.05 25.91 -43.19
N MET A 72 2.30 25.08 -42.17
CA MET A 72 1.86 23.68 -42.14
C MET A 72 0.34 23.55 -42.15
N SER A 73 -0.17 22.74 -43.08
CA SER A 73 -1.60 22.41 -43.19
C SER A 73 -2.08 21.39 -42.15
N GLN A 74 -1.17 20.54 -41.66
CA GLN A 74 -1.40 19.59 -40.58
C GLN A 74 -0.25 19.64 -39.59
N ARG A 75 -0.58 19.56 -38.30
CA ARG A 75 0.37 19.62 -37.18
C ARG A 75 0.13 18.42 -36.27
N ASP A 76 1.21 17.74 -35.92
CA ASP A 76 1.20 16.60 -35.00
C ASP A 76 1.90 16.94 -33.67
N LEU A 77 1.94 15.97 -32.75
CA LEU A 77 2.56 16.14 -31.44
C LEU A 77 4.02 16.60 -31.53
N VAL A 78 4.75 16.15 -32.57
CA VAL A 78 6.16 16.52 -32.79
C VAL A 78 6.27 17.99 -33.18
N SER A 79 5.46 18.46 -34.14
CA SER A 79 5.46 19.87 -34.57
C SER A 79 5.28 20.84 -33.39
N TRP A 80 4.27 20.59 -32.55
CA TRP A 80 3.96 21.40 -31.38
C TRP A 80 5.07 21.32 -30.32
N THR A 81 5.53 20.11 -30.00
CA THR A 81 6.56 19.90 -28.98
C THR A 81 7.89 20.54 -29.38
N SER A 82 8.25 20.49 -30.67
CA SER A 82 9.47 21.14 -31.19
C SER A 82 9.41 22.66 -31.11
N MET A 83 8.25 23.27 -31.42
CA MET A 83 8.08 24.72 -31.28
C MET A 83 8.16 25.17 -29.83
N ILE A 84 7.42 24.50 -28.92
CA ILE A 84 7.47 24.79 -27.48
C ILE A 84 8.91 24.66 -26.99
N SER A 85 9.61 23.57 -27.32
CA SER A 85 11.01 23.36 -26.94
C SER A 85 11.93 24.48 -27.41
N GLY A 86 11.68 25.07 -28.58
CA GLY A 86 12.47 26.20 -29.09
C GLY A 86 12.33 27.43 -28.22
N TYR A 87 11.10 27.84 -27.91
CA TYR A 87 10.85 28.97 -27.03
C TYR A 87 11.40 28.76 -25.61
N VAL A 88 11.31 27.53 -25.09
CA VAL A 88 11.96 27.16 -23.81
C VAL A 88 13.47 27.32 -23.86
N TYR A 89 14.12 26.91 -24.95
CA TYR A 89 15.58 27.02 -25.12
C TYR A 89 16.05 28.48 -25.21
N GLU A 90 15.27 29.35 -25.85
CA GLU A 90 15.55 30.80 -25.93
C GLU A 90 15.23 31.53 -24.61
N GLY A 91 14.54 30.87 -23.68
CA GLY A 91 14.11 31.47 -22.41
C GLY A 91 12.85 32.33 -22.53
N ASN A 92 12.13 32.25 -23.65
CA ASN A 92 10.90 33.00 -23.87
C ASN A 92 9.69 32.22 -23.32
N ILE A 93 9.42 32.44 -22.03
CA ILE A 93 8.37 31.79 -21.25
C ILE A 93 6.97 32.05 -21.80
N ILE A 94 6.71 33.32 -22.14
CA ILE A 94 5.36 33.80 -22.46
C ILE A 94 4.88 33.09 -23.71
N ASP A 95 5.74 33.04 -24.73
CA ASP A 95 5.44 32.33 -25.96
C ASP A 95 5.41 30.81 -25.74
N ALA A 96 6.28 30.24 -24.90
CA ALA A 96 6.22 28.80 -24.58
C ALA A 96 4.89 28.37 -23.96
N PHE A 97 4.37 29.13 -22.98
CA PHE A 97 3.04 28.88 -22.41
C PHE A 97 1.91 29.21 -23.38
N GLY A 98 2.06 30.25 -24.20
CA GLY A 98 1.10 30.57 -25.26
C GLY A 98 0.91 29.41 -26.24
N PHE A 99 2.01 28.88 -26.78
CA PHE A 99 1.99 27.70 -27.66
C PHE A 99 1.48 26.44 -26.96
N PHE A 100 1.76 26.26 -25.66
CA PHE A 100 1.20 25.14 -24.90
C PHE A 100 -0.32 25.22 -24.76
N GLU A 101 -0.87 26.41 -24.51
CA GLU A 101 -2.33 26.60 -24.44
C GLU A 101 -3.00 26.46 -25.81
N GLU A 102 -2.40 26.99 -26.88
CA GLU A 102 -2.88 26.78 -28.25
C GLU A 102 -2.88 25.29 -28.62
N MET A 103 -1.80 24.58 -28.28
CA MET A 103 -1.71 23.14 -28.47
C MET A 103 -2.89 22.45 -27.80
N ARG A 104 -3.20 22.75 -26.54
CA ARG A 104 -4.29 22.13 -25.78
C ARG A 104 -5.68 22.29 -26.41
N LEU A 105 -5.87 23.29 -27.28
CA LEU A 105 -7.13 23.49 -28.02
C LEU A 105 -7.22 22.57 -29.25
N GLU A 106 -6.09 22.22 -29.85
CA GLU A 106 -6.03 21.42 -31.09
C GLU A 106 -5.66 19.95 -30.83
N LEU A 107 -4.77 19.69 -29.87
CA LEU A 107 -4.13 18.39 -29.63
C LEU A 107 -3.74 18.20 -28.15
N GLU A 108 -3.97 17.00 -27.63
CA GLU A 108 -3.59 16.69 -26.25
C GLU A 108 -2.06 16.67 -26.05
N PRO A 109 -1.51 17.37 -25.03
CA PRO A 109 -0.08 17.33 -24.72
C PRO A 109 0.41 15.94 -24.31
N GLY A 110 1.57 15.56 -24.84
CA GLY A 110 2.25 14.33 -24.47
C GLY A 110 3.19 14.50 -23.26
N PRO A 111 3.69 13.40 -22.68
CA PRO A 111 4.60 13.45 -21.52
C PRO A 111 5.86 14.29 -21.77
N VAL A 112 6.49 14.15 -22.96
CA VAL A 112 7.68 14.93 -23.36
C VAL A 112 7.39 16.43 -23.36
N THR A 113 6.22 16.84 -23.86
CA THR A 113 5.78 18.24 -23.85
C THR A 113 5.69 18.77 -22.42
N VAL A 114 5.16 17.97 -21.49
CA VAL A 114 5.04 18.36 -20.09
C VAL A 114 6.41 18.47 -19.40
N VAL A 115 7.38 17.59 -19.70
CA VAL A 115 8.76 17.73 -19.20
C VAL A 115 9.36 19.08 -19.61
N ILE A 116 9.20 19.44 -20.88
CA ILE A 116 9.70 20.72 -21.43
C ILE A 116 9.06 21.90 -20.70
N MET A 117 7.75 21.85 -20.43
CA MET A 117 7.06 22.91 -19.67
C MET A 117 7.50 22.98 -18.20
N LEU A 118 7.73 21.85 -17.54
CA LEU A 118 8.26 21.82 -16.17
C LEU A 118 9.66 22.45 -16.06
N GLN A 119 10.47 22.34 -17.11
CA GLN A 119 11.77 23.02 -17.18
C GLN A 119 11.60 24.55 -17.17
N VAL A 120 10.57 25.08 -17.82
CA VAL A 120 10.25 26.51 -17.77
C VAL A 120 9.92 26.94 -16.35
N CYS A 121 9.09 26.17 -15.65
CA CYS A 121 8.73 26.42 -14.25
C CYS A 121 9.97 26.42 -13.34
N CYS A 122 10.91 25.48 -13.56
CA CYS A 122 12.18 25.42 -12.84
C CYS A 122 13.02 26.69 -13.01
N SER A 123 13.18 27.15 -14.26
CA SER A 123 14.07 28.27 -14.58
C SER A 123 13.55 29.61 -14.05
N HIS A 124 12.23 29.74 -13.84
CA HIS A 124 11.58 31.00 -13.50
C HIS A 124 10.99 31.06 -12.10
N GLY A 125 11.07 29.97 -11.33
CA GLY A 125 10.52 29.93 -9.97
C GLY A 125 8.99 29.87 -9.94
N SER A 126 8.35 29.49 -11.04
CA SER A 126 6.89 29.48 -11.22
C SER A 126 6.24 28.22 -10.62
N VAL A 127 6.08 28.21 -9.30
CA VAL A 127 5.50 27.08 -8.56
C VAL A 127 4.01 26.83 -8.90
N ILE A 128 3.25 27.89 -9.17
CA ILE A 128 1.78 27.80 -9.38
C ILE A 128 1.50 27.03 -10.66
N GLU A 129 2.16 27.41 -11.75
CA GLU A 129 2.12 26.74 -13.05
C GLU A 129 2.66 25.31 -12.94
N GLY A 130 3.73 25.12 -12.15
CA GLY A 130 4.28 23.81 -11.83
C GLY A 130 3.26 22.86 -11.15
N ARG A 131 2.47 23.37 -10.20
CA ARG A 131 1.38 22.61 -9.55
C ARG A 131 0.26 22.27 -10.53
N GLN A 132 -0.07 23.17 -11.45
CA GLN A 132 -1.08 22.90 -12.48
C GLN A 132 -0.62 21.80 -13.43
N LEU A 133 0.64 21.83 -13.87
CA LEU A 133 1.25 20.77 -14.69
C LEU A 133 1.32 19.45 -13.91
N HIS A 134 1.67 19.47 -12.62
CA HIS A 134 1.62 18.28 -11.77
C HIS A 134 0.19 17.69 -11.70
N GLY A 135 -0.83 18.52 -11.47
CA GLY A 135 -2.22 18.07 -11.47
C GLY A 135 -2.67 17.50 -12.82
N PHE A 136 -2.20 18.07 -13.92
CA PHE A 136 -2.43 17.53 -15.26
C PHE A 136 -1.82 16.13 -15.42
N VAL A 137 -0.57 15.95 -15.01
CA VAL A 137 0.12 14.65 -15.01
C VAL A 137 -0.64 13.59 -14.21
N MET A 138 -1.11 13.95 -13.02
CA MET A 138 -1.90 13.07 -12.16
C MET A 138 -3.19 12.63 -12.86
N LYS A 139 -3.95 13.58 -13.39
CA LYS A 139 -5.23 13.31 -14.06
C LYS A 139 -5.08 12.45 -15.31
N ARG A 140 -3.94 12.54 -15.99
CA ARG A 140 -3.64 11.77 -17.22
C ARG A 140 -2.93 10.44 -16.96
N GLY A 141 -2.52 10.16 -15.73
CA GLY A 141 -1.81 8.92 -15.39
C GLY A 141 -0.38 8.85 -15.93
N PHE A 142 0.25 9.99 -16.22
CA PHE A 142 1.61 10.04 -16.78
C PHE A 142 2.72 9.80 -15.73
N LEU A 143 2.37 9.64 -14.45
CA LEU A 143 3.34 9.40 -13.37
C LEU A 143 4.14 8.10 -13.50
N ILE A 144 3.76 7.17 -14.37
CA ILE A 144 4.50 5.92 -14.59
C ILE A 144 5.88 6.20 -15.24
N GLU A 145 6.01 7.33 -15.95
CA GLU A 145 7.24 7.72 -16.62
C GLU A 145 8.24 8.38 -15.65
N GLY A 146 9.37 7.71 -15.39
CA GLY A 146 10.37 8.17 -14.41
C GLY A 146 11.02 9.51 -14.77
N SER A 147 11.11 9.85 -16.06
CA SER A 147 11.58 11.16 -16.54
C SER A 147 10.69 12.29 -16.00
N LEU A 148 9.37 12.07 -15.96
CA LEU A 148 8.38 13.03 -15.52
C LEU A 148 8.40 13.19 -14.00
N GLN A 149 8.48 12.08 -13.27
CA GLN A 149 8.65 12.06 -11.81
C GLN A 149 9.87 12.89 -11.39
N ASN A 150 11.01 12.64 -12.03
CA ASN A 150 12.24 13.39 -11.78
C ASN A 150 12.09 14.89 -12.12
N SER A 151 11.38 15.21 -13.20
CA SER A 151 11.16 16.60 -13.63
C SER A 151 10.25 17.36 -12.66
N ILE A 152 9.22 16.73 -12.11
CA ILE A 152 8.32 17.32 -11.12
C ILE A 152 9.05 17.54 -9.79
N LEU A 153 9.81 16.54 -9.33
CA LEU A 153 10.59 16.66 -8.10
C LEU A 153 11.61 17.80 -8.19
N LYS A 154 12.31 17.88 -9.34
CA LYS A 154 13.25 18.98 -9.63
C LYS A 154 12.55 20.33 -9.67
N MET A 155 11.34 20.40 -10.21
CA MET A 155 10.54 21.63 -10.25
C MET A 155 10.18 22.12 -8.86
N TYR A 156 9.64 21.26 -7.98
CA TYR A 156 9.33 21.67 -6.62
C TYR A 156 10.58 22.05 -5.81
N ALA A 157 11.67 21.29 -5.98
CA ALA A 157 12.94 21.60 -5.32
C ALA A 157 13.52 22.96 -5.75
N ASN A 158 13.48 23.28 -7.06
CA ASN A 158 14.03 24.53 -7.60
C ASN A 158 13.13 25.74 -7.35
N THR A 159 11.82 25.54 -7.24
CA THR A 159 10.85 26.62 -6.96
C THR A 159 10.72 26.90 -5.45
N GLY A 160 11.36 26.11 -4.59
CA GLY A 160 11.37 26.31 -3.14
C GLY A 160 10.12 25.79 -2.41
N SER A 161 9.26 25.03 -3.10
CA SER A 161 8.06 24.42 -2.51
C SER A 161 8.39 23.05 -1.92
N ILE A 162 9.05 23.08 -0.77
CA ILE A 162 9.63 21.89 -0.13
C ILE A 162 8.53 20.91 0.31
N ASP A 163 7.42 21.42 0.87
CA ASP A 163 6.30 20.58 1.31
C ASP A 163 5.65 19.79 0.16
N ASP A 164 5.55 20.39 -1.03
CA ASP A 164 5.03 19.69 -2.22
C ASP A 164 6.01 18.63 -2.73
N ALA A 165 7.32 18.92 -2.66
CA ALA A 165 8.35 17.94 -3.01
C ALA A 165 8.31 16.74 -2.06
N GLU A 166 8.09 16.97 -0.76
CA GLU A 166 7.95 15.93 0.27
C GLU A 166 6.73 15.05 0.05
N ASN A 167 5.57 15.67 -0.17
CA ASN A 167 4.33 14.95 -0.43
C ASN A 167 4.45 14.11 -1.72
N PHE A 168 4.96 14.71 -2.79
CA PHE A 168 5.12 14.04 -4.07
C PHE A 168 6.14 12.88 -4.02
N PHE A 169 7.26 13.09 -3.33
CA PHE A 169 8.25 12.04 -3.12
C PHE A 169 7.63 10.89 -2.30
N SER A 170 6.92 11.19 -1.23
CA SER A 170 6.25 10.16 -0.42
C SER A 170 5.19 9.38 -1.21
N GLU A 171 4.47 10.03 -2.13
CA GLU A 171 3.51 9.39 -3.05
C GLU A 171 4.20 8.44 -4.03
N ILE A 172 5.31 8.86 -4.67
CA ILE A 172 6.11 7.98 -5.55
C ILE A 172 6.58 6.74 -4.79
N TYR A 173 7.01 6.91 -3.54
CA TYR A 173 7.56 5.83 -2.72
C TYR A 173 6.51 4.84 -2.24
N ARG A 174 5.27 5.29 -2.01
CA ARG A 174 4.16 4.41 -1.62
C ARG A 174 3.74 3.46 -2.74
N ASP A 175 3.90 3.88 -4.00
CA ASP A 175 3.53 3.09 -5.18
C ASP A 175 4.70 2.21 -5.71
N CYS A 176 5.95 2.53 -5.36
CA CYS A 176 7.14 1.81 -5.85
C CYS A 176 7.66 0.77 -4.83
N GLY A 177 7.22 -0.48 -4.94
CA GLY A 177 7.81 -1.61 -4.21
C GLY A 177 9.22 -2.04 -4.68
N ASP A 178 9.89 -1.25 -5.54
CA ASP A 178 11.20 -1.56 -6.14
C ASP A 178 12.32 -0.66 -5.59
N MET A 179 13.08 -1.20 -4.64
CA MET A 179 14.15 -0.48 -3.96
C MET A 179 15.34 -0.12 -4.86
N GLN A 180 15.55 -0.87 -5.94
CA GLN A 180 16.69 -0.67 -6.83
C GLN A 180 16.48 0.58 -7.71
N ARG A 181 15.24 0.81 -8.13
CA ARG A 181 14.86 2.01 -8.88
C ARG A 181 14.86 3.27 -8.01
N SER A 182 14.38 3.17 -6.76
CA SER A 182 14.43 4.27 -5.79
C SER A 182 15.88 4.68 -5.46
N ALA A 183 16.79 3.71 -5.33
CA ALA A 183 18.22 3.99 -5.13
C ALA A 183 18.87 4.66 -6.35
N GLN A 184 18.48 4.24 -7.57
CA GLN A 184 18.96 4.87 -8.80
C GLN A 184 18.46 6.33 -8.91
N MET A 185 17.16 6.56 -8.72
CA MET A 185 16.56 7.91 -8.73
C MET A 185 17.25 8.80 -7.69
N PHE A 186 17.41 8.30 -6.46
CA PHE A 186 18.12 9.02 -5.40
C PHE A 186 19.53 9.39 -5.85
N SER A 187 20.28 8.47 -6.47
CA SER A 187 21.65 8.74 -6.95
C SER A 187 21.71 9.85 -7.99
N GLU A 188 20.70 9.95 -8.87
CA GLU A 188 20.61 10.93 -9.97
C GLU A 188 20.15 12.32 -9.51
N ILE A 189 19.68 12.50 -8.27
CA ILE A 189 19.33 13.81 -7.71
C ILE A 189 20.59 14.69 -7.66
N PRO A 190 20.65 15.82 -8.40
CA PRO A 190 21.83 16.68 -8.47
C PRO A 190 22.17 17.35 -7.14
N PHE A 191 21.15 17.65 -6.32
CA PHE A 191 21.28 18.25 -5.00
C PHE A 191 20.40 17.49 -4.00
N LYS A 192 21.02 16.60 -3.23
CA LYS A 192 20.34 15.84 -2.16
C LYS A 192 20.29 16.70 -0.91
N ASN A 193 19.09 17.10 -0.50
CA ASN A 193 18.85 17.80 0.76
C ASN A 193 18.48 16.79 1.85
N ILE A 194 18.47 17.24 3.12
CA ILE A 194 18.21 16.37 4.27
C ILE A 194 16.89 15.58 4.16
N ILE A 195 15.93 16.12 3.42
CA ILE A 195 14.61 15.53 3.17
C ILE A 195 14.69 14.35 2.22
N THR A 196 15.34 14.50 1.07
CA THR A 196 15.58 13.37 0.14
C THR A 196 16.34 12.24 0.82
N TRP A 197 17.30 12.58 1.69
CA TRP A 197 18.01 11.61 2.53
C TRP A 197 17.09 10.93 3.55
N SER A 198 16.19 11.67 4.19
CA SER A 198 15.24 11.15 5.20
C SER A 198 14.29 10.13 4.62
N ALA A 199 13.72 10.46 3.46
CA ALA A 199 12.74 9.60 2.80
C ALA A 199 13.39 8.34 2.20
N MET A 200 14.61 8.45 1.64
CA MET A 200 15.38 7.28 1.21
C MET A 200 15.74 6.36 2.39
N MET A 201 16.10 6.94 3.54
CA MET A 201 16.40 6.19 4.75
C MET A 201 15.18 5.49 5.34
N SER A 202 14.01 6.14 5.30
CA SER A 202 12.73 5.56 5.73
C SER A 202 12.36 4.39 4.82
N GLY A 203 12.46 4.56 3.49
CA GLY A 203 12.24 3.47 2.53
C GLY A 203 13.19 2.27 2.70
N LEU A 204 14.47 2.50 2.98
CA LEU A 204 15.43 1.42 3.31
C LEU A 204 15.04 0.69 4.59
N THR A 205 14.50 1.41 5.57
CA THR A 205 14.08 0.85 6.86
C THR A 205 12.82 0.01 6.70
N GLU A 206 11.81 0.52 6.00
CA GLU A 206 10.55 -0.20 5.70
C GLU A 206 10.78 -1.41 4.79
N GLY A 207 11.68 -1.29 3.80
CA GLY A 207 12.10 -2.38 2.93
C GLY A 207 12.98 -3.44 3.61
N GLY A 208 13.39 -3.23 4.87
CA GLY A 208 14.22 -4.16 5.63
C GLY A 208 15.71 -4.17 5.25
N TYR A 209 16.18 -3.18 4.48
CA TYR A 209 17.57 -2.98 4.06
C TYR A 209 18.37 -2.22 5.14
N PHE A 210 18.34 -2.72 6.37
CA PHE A 210 18.83 -2.02 7.56
C PHE A 210 20.31 -1.58 7.50
N GLU A 211 21.19 -2.40 6.93
CA GLU A 211 22.62 -2.06 6.79
C GLU A 211 22.82 -0.87 5.84
N GLN A 212 22.05 -0.82 4.75
CA GLN A 212 22.09 0.29 3.80
C GLN A 212 21.49 1.56 4.42
N ALA A 213 20.45 1.45 5.26
CA ALA A 213 19.90 2.59 6.01
C ALA A 213 20.93 3.20 6.98
N ILE A 214 21.71 2.37 7.68
CA ILE A 214 22.80 2.83 8.56
C ILE A 214 23.89 3.53 7.74
N GLU A 215 24.28 2.94 6.61
CA GLU A 215 25.31 3.51 5.75
C GLU A 215 24.87 4.85 5.16
N LEU A 216 23.60 4.95 4.77
CA LEU A 216 23.01 6.20 4.32
C LEU A 216 23.06 7.26 5.43
N PHE A 217 22.76 6.90 6.68
CA PHE A 217 22.88 7.81 7.81
C PHE A 217 24.31 8.27 8.09
N ARG A 218 25.31 7.40 7.88
CA ARG A 218 26.73 7.80 7.95
C ARG A 218 27.06 8.84 6.88
N GLN A 219 26.61 8.63 5.64
CA GLN A 219 26.80 9.59 4.55
C GLN A 219 26.14 10.95 4.85
N ILE A 220 24.96 10.96 5.47
CA ILE A 220 24.30 12.21 5.91
C ILE A 220 25.19 12.96 6.90
N ARG A 221 25.73 12.27 7.90
CA ARG A 221 26.63 12.87 8.90
C ARG A 221 27.91 13.40 8.26
N ASP A 222 28.48 12.66 7.32
CA ASP A 222 29.73 13.01 6.64
C ASP A 222 29.52 14.16 5.63
N SER A 223 28.30 14.35 5.13
CA SER A 223 27.90 15.49 4.29
C SER A 223 27.73 16.81 5.07
N GLY A 224 27.83 16.78 6.40
CA GLY A 224 27.68 17.96 7.26
C GLY A 224 26.23 18.43 7.44
N LEU A 225 25.25 17.71 6.89
CA LEU A 225 23.83 17.97 7.10
C LEU A 225 23.41 17.50 8.51
N LYS A 226 22.58 18.30 9.20
CA LYS A 226 22.05 17.93 10.52
C LYS A 226 20.90 16.93 10.36
N PRO A 227 20.97 15.72 10.94
CA PRO A 227 19.88 14.76 10.87
C PRO A 227 18.59 15.25 11.52
N VAL A 228 17.44 14.91 10.92
CA VAL A 228 16.10 15.23 11.44
C VAL A 228 15.56 14.10 12.32
N ALA A 229 14.50 14.38 13.08
CA ALA A 229 13.94 13.44 14.07
C ALA A 229 13.50 12.10 13.44
N GLU A 230 12.89 12.12 12.24
CA GLU A 230 12.47 10.88 11.55
C GLU A 230 13.63 9.91 11.27
N MET A 231 14.84 10.43 11.04
CA MET A 231 16.02 9.61 10.79
C MET A 231 16.48 8.85 12.04
N PHE A 232 16.38 9.49 13.22
CA PHE A 232 16.70 8.82 14.48
C PHE A 232 15.66 7.74 14.83
N ASN A 233 14.38 7.97 14.47
CA ASN A 233 13.33 6.96 14.60
C ASN A 233 13.61 5.76 13.68
N SER A 234 13.99 6.02 12.43
CA SER A 234 14.40 4.97 11.48
C SER A 234 15.61 4.17 12.00
N LEU A 235 16.61 4.83 12.60
CA LEU A 235 17.72 4.15 13.27
C LEU A 235 17.29 3.32 14.48
N LEU A 236 16.32 3.78 15.25
CA LEU A 236 15.82 3.04 16.40
C LEU A 236 15.12 1.75 15.96
N VAL A 237 14.34 1.80 14.87
CA VAL A 237 13.75 0.61 14.23
C VAL A 237 14.83 -0.34 13.73
N VAL A 238 15.86 0.18 13.06
CA VAL A 238 17.02 -0.62 12.64
C VAL A 238 17.73 -1.27 13.83
N HIS A 239 18.00 -0.49 14.89
CA HIS A 239 18.71 -0.95 16.08
C HIS A 239 17.93 -2.02 16.83
N THR A 240 16.62 -1.83 17.03
CA THR A 240 15.76 -2.84 17.66
C THR A 240 15.72 -4.13 16.83
N HIS A 241 15.64 -4.04 15.50
CA HIS A 241 15.71 -5.22 14.63
C HIS A 241 17.07 -5.93 14.68
N LEU A 242 18.18 -5.19 14.68
CA LEU A 242 19.52 -5.77 14.78
C LEU A 242 19.78 -6.38 16.16
N GLU A 243 19.30 -5.76 17.25
CA GLU A 243 19.41 -6.30 18.60
C GLU A 243 18.55 -7.55 18.79
N VAL A 244 17.34 -7.58 18.23
CA VAL A 244 16.52 -8.80 18.17
C VAL A 244 17.26 -9.89 17.40
N ARG A 245 17.88 -9.60 16.25
CA ARG A 245 18.69 -10.57 15.50
C ARG A 245 19.93 -11.04 16.28
N ARG A 246 20.56 -10.13 17.03
CA ARG A 246 21.72 -10.44 17.89
C ARG A 246 21.31 -11.37 19.03
N ARG A 247 20.24 -11.05 19.75
CA ARG A 247 19.65 -11.94 20.77
C ARG A 247 19.20 -13.27 20.20
N MET A 248 18.56 -13.29 19.02
CA MET A 248 18.22 -14.54 18.35
C MET A 248 19.47 -15.39 18.05
N LYS A 249 20.60 -14.77 17.71
CA LYS A 249 21.87 -15.48 17.49
C LYS A 249 22.49 -15.98 18.81
N ASP A 250 22.45 -15.15 19.85
CA ASP A 250 22.96 -15.47 21.19
C ASP A 250 22.14 -16.61 21.84
N ASP A 251 20.82 -16.63 21.60
CA ASP A 251 19.87 -17.64 22.10
C ASP A 251 19.73 -18.86 21.15
N ASN A 252 20.55 -18.95 20.09
CA ASN A 252 20.48 -20.00 19.06
C ASN A 252 19.09 -20.16 18.39
N LEU A 253 18.29 -19.09 18.37
CA LEU A 253 16.99 -19.03 17.71
C LEU A 253 17.18 -18.82 16.20
N THR A 254 16.87 -19.85 15.42
CA THR A 254 16.90 -19.78 13.95
C THR A 254 15.54 -19.36 13.40
N LYS A 255 15.50 -18.23 12.68
CA LYS A 255 14.31 -17.84 11.90
C LYS A 255 14.17 -18.82 10.72
N LYS A 256 13.13 -19.64 10.72
CA LYS A 256 12.81 -20.49 9.56
C LYS A 256 12.34 -19.58 8.42
N PRO A 257 13.03 -19.53 7.28
CA PRO A 257 12.66 -18.63 6.20
C PRO A 257 11.32 -19.06 5.59
N GLY A 258 10.51 -18.07 5.21
CA GLY A 258 9.28 -18.31 4.46
C GLY A 258 9.62 -18.88 3.08
N TRP A 259 8.88 -19.89 2.66
CA TRP A 259 9.09 -20.56 1.38
C TRP A 259 7.75 -20.85 0.70
N SER A 260 7.77 -20.84 -0.62
CA SER A 260 6.65 -21.10 -1.52
C SER A 260 7.10 -22.09 -2.60
N CYS A 261 6.19 -22.70 -3.34
CA CYS A 261 6.54 -23.52 -4.50
C CYS A 261 5.45 -23.45 -5.57
N ILE A 262 5.84 -23.67 -6.83
CA ILE A 262 4.92 -23.83 -7.95
C ILE A 262 5.21 -25.15 -8.66
N GLU A 263 4.16 -25.82 -9.12
CA GLU A 263 4.30 -27.00 -9.99
C GLU A 263 4.10 -26.57 -11.44
N ALA A 264 5.12 -26.81 -12.27
CA ALA A 264 5.07 -26.50 -13.69
C ALA A 264 5.66 -27.68 -14.48
N LYS A 265 4.94 -28.15 -15.51
CA LYS A 265 5.34 -29.28 -16.36
C LYS A 265 5.72 -30.55 -15.57
N GLY A 266 4.99 -30.85 -14.49
CA GLY A 266 5.20 -32.04 -13.64
C GLY A 266 6.44 -31.97 -12.74
N SER A 267 7.05 -30.78 -12.56
CA SER A 267 8.16 -30.54 -11.65
C SER A 267 7.80 -29.47 -10.63
N ILE A 268 8.17 -29.69 -9.35
CA ILE A 268 7.94 -28.74 -8.26
C ILE A 268 9.16 -27.82 -8.13
N HIS A 269 8.93 -26.52 -8.27
CA HIS A 269 9.92 -25.47 -8.13
C HIS A 269 9.68 -24.74 -6.81
N GLY A 270 10.55 -24.95 -5.82
CA GLY A 270 10.52 -24.24 -4.54
C GLY A 270 11.25 -22.90 -4.61
N PHE A 271 10.75 -21.92 -3.87
CA PHE A 271 11.33 -20.58 -3.73
C PHE A 271 11.31 -20.19 -2.26
N VAL A 272 12.49 -19.96 -1.70
CA VAL A 272 12.62 -19.31 -0.39
C VAL A 272 12.70 -17.79 -0.61
N SER A 273 12.29 -16.97 0.36
CA SER A 273 12.47 -15.51 0.26
C SER A 273 13.94 -15.16 -0.02
N GLY A 274 14.24 -14.61 -1.19
CA GLY A 274 15.61 -14.31 -1.65
C GLY A 274 16.38 -15.48 -2.28
N ASP A 275 15.72 -16.60 -2.58
CA ASP A 275 16.33 -17.78 -3.19
C ASP A 275 16.76 -17.53 -4.65
N ARG A 276 17.95 -18.03 -4.98
CA ARG A 276 18.59 -17.94 -6.30
C ARG A 276 19.05 -19.30 -6.81
N SER A 277 18.64 -20.40 -6.19
CA SER A 277 19.11 -21.75 -6.52
C SER A 277 18.49 -22.34 -7.80
N HIS A 278 17.47 -21.70 -8.37
CA HIS A 278 16.77 -22.21 -9.56
C HIS A 278 17.62 -22.06 -10.85
N PRO A 279 17.80 -23.10 -11.68
CA PRO A 279 18.68 -23.05 -12.87
C PRO A 279 18.36 -21.95 -13.89
N ARG A 280 17.09 -21.50 -13.93
CA ARG A 280 16.60 -20.42 -14.82
C ARG A 280 16.28 -19.12 -14.05
N MET A 281 16.95 -18.87 -12.92
CA MET A 281 16.59 -17.75 -12.04
C MET A 281 16.56 -16.40 -12.77
N VAL A 282 17.52 -16.14 -13.67
CA VAL A 282 17.60 -14.87 -14.40
C VAL A 282 16.33 -14.62 -15.23
N GLU A 283 15.87 -15.63 -15.97
CA GLU A 283 14.66 -15.53 -16.80
C GLU A 283 13.38 -15.44 -15.97
N ILE A 284 13.32 -16.14 -14.83
CA ILE A 284 12.17 -16.09 -13.92
C ILE A 284 12.04 -14.70 -13.32
N TYR A 285 13.12 -14.11 -12.81
CA TYR A 285 13.08 -12.76 -12.25
C TYR A 285 12.78 -11.71 -13.33
N GLN A 286 13.31 -11.86 -14.55
CA GLN A 286 12.91 -11.01 -15.69
C GLN A 286 11.42 -11.13 -16.02
N MET A 287 10.86 -12.34 -16.04
CA MET A 287 9.44 -12.55 -16.31
C MET A 287 8.54 -12.01 -15.19
N VAL A 288 8.96 -12.14 -13.93
CA VAL A 288 8.28 -11.52 -12.79
C VAL A 288 8.28 -10.00 -12.92
N GLU A 289 9.39 -9.41 -13.37
CA GLU A 289 9.50 -7.97 -13.61
C GLU A 289 8.61 -7.48 -14.79
N VAL A 290 8.39 -8.32 -15.80
CA VAL A 290 7.43 -8.06 -16.89
C VAL A 290 5.98 -8.19 -16.40
N LEU A 291 5.66 -9.26 -15.68
CA LEU A 291 4.32 -9.48 -15.11
C LEU A 291 3.93 -8.41 -14.09
N CYS A 292 4.87 -7.95 -13.26
CA CYS A 292 4.64 -6.83 -12.35
C CYS A 292 4.29 -5.54 -13.10
N ARG A 293 4.88 -5.30 -14.28
CA ARG A 293 4.55 -4.16 -15.15
C ARG A 293 3.14 -4.30 -15.76
N GLU A 294 2.80 -5.47 -16.29
CA GLU A 294 1.47 -5.73 -16.87
C GLU A 294 0.35 -5.69 -15.81
N ILE A 295 0.59 -6.20 -14.59
CA ILE A 295 -0.35 -6.11 -13.47
C ILE A 295 -0.56 -4.65 -13.05
N HIS A 296 0.47 -3.80 -13.14
CA HIS A 296 0.37 -2.37 -12.87
C HIS A 296 -0.51 -1.66 -13.91
N GLU A 297 -0.38 -1.99 -15.20
CA GLU A 297 -1.23 -1.45 -16.27
C GLU A 297 -2.70 -1.85 -16.12
N ILE A 298 -2.98 -3.09 -15.69
CA ILE A 298 -4.36 -3.59 -15.47
C ILE A 298 -4.97 -3.00 -14.19
N GLY A 299 -4.17 -2.80 -13.12
CA GLY A 299 -4.60 -2.19 -11.86
C GLY A 299 -5.02 -0.72 -11.99
N CYS A 300 -4.50 0.01 -12.99
CA CYS A 300 -4.90 1.39 -13.28
C CYS A 300 -6.25 1.51 -14.00
N ILE A 301 -6.75 0.46 -14.67
CA ILE A 301 -7.98 0.51 -15.48
C ILE A 301 -9.23 0.11 -14.69
N LEU A 302 -9.09 -0.73 -13.67
CA LEU A 302 -10.18 -1.18 -12.82
C LEU A 302 -9.73 -1.10 -11.36
N GLY A 303 -10.22 -0.10 -10.62
CA GLY A 303 -9.94 0.12 -9.20
C GLY A 303 -10.45 -1.02 -8.30
N ILE A 304 -9.85 -2.20 -8.41
CA ILE A 304 -10.12 -3.40 -7.62
C ILE A 304 -8.77 -3.99 -7.23
N PRO A 305 -8.39 -4.01 -5.94
CA PRO A 305 -7.27 -4.83 -5.51
C PRO A 305 -7.73 -6.28 -5.47
N THR A 306 -7.51 -7.04 -6.54
CA THR A 306 -7.58 -8.50 -6.48
C THR A 306 -6.35 -9.01 -5.76
N PHE A 307 -6.43 -9.13 -4.43
CA PHE A 307 -5.52 -9.95 -3.67
C PHE A 307 -5.70 -11.41 -4.06
N THR A 308 -4.78 -11.97 -4.83
CA THR A 308 -4.67 -13.43 -4.93
C THR A 308 -3.97 -13.96 -3.69
N ASN A 309 -4.76 -14.22 -2.65
CA ASN A 309 -4.37 -15.17 -1.61
C ASN A 309 -4.07 -16.52 -2.28
N LYS A 310 -2.82 -16.98 -2.24
CA LYS A 310 -2.50 -18.38 -2.53
C LYS A 310 -1.93 -19.07 -1.30
N VAL A 311 -2.77 -19.93 -0.74
CA VAL A 311 -2.47 -20.85 0.36
C VAL A 311 -1.61 -22.01 -0.16
N GLY A 312 -0.30 -21.92 0.09
CA GLY A 312 0.65 -22.96 0.57
C GLY A 312 0.97 -24.24 -0.23
N LEU A 313 2.19 -24.76 -0.03
CA LEU A 313 2.43 -26.17 0.31
C LEU A 313 3.73 -26.34 1.11
N SER A 314 3.60 -26.54 2.42
CA SER A 314 4.69 -26.95 3.28
C SER A 314 4.98 -28.46 3.14
N TYR A 315 6.14 -28.84 2.58
CA TYR A 315 6.85 -30.13 2.57
C TYR A 315 5.97 -31.36 2.90
N ARG A 316 5.41 -31.99 1.87
CA ARG A 316 4.98 -33.40 1.93
C ARG A 316 6.16 -34.27 1.46
N LYS A 317 6.56 -35.27 2.26
CA LYS A 317 7.43 -36.37 1.81
C LYS A 317 6.65 -37.45 1.03
N THR A 318 5.31 -37.39 1.06
CA THR A 318 4.42 -38.34 0.37
C THR A 318 3.61 -37.61 -0.71
N PRO A 319 3.68 -38.01 -1.99
CA PRO A 319 2.93 -37.36 -3.06
C PRO A 319 1.42 -37.32 -2.77
N LEU A 320 0.78 -36.21 -3.10
CA LEU A 320 -0.67 -36.05 -3.10
C LEU A 320 -1.28 -36.94 -4.18
N THR A 321 -2.01 -37.98 -3.79
CA THR A 321 -2.89 -38.72 -4.70
C THR A 321 -4.28 -38.10 -4.59
N ILE A 322 -4.63 -37.22 -5.54
CA ILE A 322 -6.01 -36.74 -5.70
C ILE A 322 -6.73 -37.78 -6.57
N PRO A 323 -7.81 -38.42 -6.09
CA PRO A 323 -8.60 -39.32 -6.92
C PRO A 323 -9.10 -38.61 -8.18
N GLU A 324 -9.27 -39.31 -9.30
CA GLU A 324 -9.86 -38.75 -10.53
C GLU A 324 -11.26 -38.16 -10.30
N THR A 325 -11.92 -38.54 -9.21
CA THR A 325 -13.23 -38.04 -8.76
C THR A 325 -13.18 -36.72 -7.97
N GLY A 326 -12.00 -36.13 -7.74
CA GLY A 326 -11.83 -34.88 -7.00
C GLY A 326 -11.48 -35.04 -5.51
N MET A 327 -11.52 -33.94 -4.75
CA MET A 327 -11.29 -33.93 -3.29
C MET A 327 -12.46 -34.58 -2.55
N ASN A 328 -12.17 -35.54 -1.67
CA ASN A 328 -13.20 -36.17 -0.83
C ASN A 328 -13.85 -35.13 0.10
N ILE A 329 -15.15 -35.29 0.36
CA ILE A 329 -15.88 -34.51 1.38
C ILE A 329 -15.67 -35.21 2.74
N CYS A 330 -15.37 -34.44 3.79
CA CYS A 330 -15.24 -34.99 5.13
C CYS A 330 -16.60 -35.50 5.63
N PRO A 331 -16.66 -36.52 6.51
CA PRO A 331 -17.89 -36.85 7.21
C PRO A 331 -18.50 -35.62 7.92
N LEU A 332 -19.84 -35.52 7.97
CA LEU A 332 -20.57 -34.40 8.57
C LEU A 332 -20.14 -34.07 10.02
N LEU A 333 -19.63 -35.05 10.77
CA LEU A 333 -19.09 -34.86 12.12
C LEU A 333 -17.90 -33.87 12.19
N PHE A 334 -17.29 -33.55 11.04
CA PHE A 334 -16.19 -32.58 10.93
C PHE A 334 -16.65 -31.20 10.45
N ASN A 335 -17.96 -30.92 10.38
CA ASN A 335 -18.49 -29.60 9.99
C ASN A 335 -17.92 -28.43 10.85
N GLU A 336 -17.61 -28.69 12.12
CA GLU A 336 -16.98 -27.75 13.07
C GLU A 336 -15.46 -27.91 13.19
N TYR A 337 -14.82 -28.66 12.28
CA TYR A 337 -13.38 -28.92 12.35
C TYR A 337 -12.55 -27.70 11.97
N ILE A 338 -11.65 -27.29 12.87
CA ILE A 338 -10.76 -26.14 12.68
C ILE A 338 -9.31 -26.63 12.79
N PRO A 339 -8.56 -26.74 11.67
CA PRO A 339 -7.30 -27.47 11.60
C PRO A 339 -6.20 -27.09 12.61
N CYS A 340 -6.20 -25.89 13.17
CA CYS A 340 -5.17 -25.45 14.13
C CYS A 340 -5.74 -25.07 15.50
N ARG A 341 -6.96 -25.54 15.78
CA ARG A 341 -7.73 -25.29 17.00
C ARG A 341 -8.48 -26.55 17.43
N ASP A 342 -7.91 -27.70 17.10
CA ASP A 342 -8.40 -29.01 17.53
C ASP A 342 -8.20 -29.14 19.04
N VAL A 343 -9.30 -29.25 19.78
CA VAL A 343 -9.29 -29.26 21.25
C VAL A 343 -8.59 -30.49 21.79
N SER A 344 -8.74 -31.64 21.13
CA SER A 344 -8.10 -32.90 21.53
C SER A 344 -6.58 -32.79 21.34
N TYR A 345 -6.15 -32.25 20.22
CA TYR A 345 -4.73 -32.04 19.96
C TYR A 345 -4.09 -31.01 20.89
N VAL A 346 -4.77 -29.89 21.17
CA VAL A 346 -4.27 -28.88 22.12
C VAL A 346 -4.15 -29.47 23.54
N LYS A 347 -5.09 -30.32 23.96
CA LYS A 347 -5.00 -31.04 25.24
C LYS A 347 -3.76 -31.96 25.31
N GLU A 348 -3.40 -32.63 24.22
CA GLU A 348 -2.17 -33.43 24.16
C GLU A 348 -0.90 -32.56 24.30
N LEU A 349 -0.95 -31.31 23.84
CA LEU A 349 0.16 -30.37 23.92
C LEU A 349 0.26 -29.63 25.26
N MET A 350 -0.82 -29.57 26.05
CA MET A 350 -0.87 -28.81 27.31
C MET A 350 0.36 -28.97 28.22
N PRO A 351 0.94 -30.18 28.43
CA PRO A 351 2.12 -30.35 29.28
C PRO A 351 3.38 -29.63 28.78
N LYS A 352 3.42 -29.22 27.50
CA LYS A 352 4.55 -28.55 26.84
C LYS A 352 4.33 -27.05 26.63
N LEU A 353 3.13 -26.56 26.90
CA LEU A 353 2.75 -25.17 26.68
C LEU A 353 2.94 -24.37 27.97
N ASP A 354 3.38 -23.14 27.84
CA ASP A 354 3.41 -22.21 28.96
C ASP A 354 2.01 -21.61 29.18
N LEU A 355 1.27 -22.20 30.12
CA LEU A 355 -0.08 -21.75 30.49
C LEU A 355 -0.08 -20.37 31.15
N SER A 356 1.04 -19.95 31.75
CA SER A 356 1.13 -18.58 32.29
C SER A 356 0.97 -17.59 31.13
N ARG A 357 1.68 -17.83 30.02
CA ARG A 357 1.67 -16.99 28.83
C ARG A 357 0.50 -17.24 27.88
N ARG A 358 -0.49 -18.02 28.31
CA ARG A 358 -1.69 -18.35 27.54
C ARG A 358 -1.39 -19.01 26.19
N GLU A 359 -0.30 -19.79 26.09
CA GLU A 359 0.09 -20.45 24.85
C GLU A 359 -0.96 -21.46 24.37
N GLU A 360 -1.81 -21.98 25.26
CA GLU A 360 -2.96 -22.83 24.90
C GLU A 360 -4.01 -22.12 24.03
N LEU A 361 -4.03 -20.78 24.07
CA LEU A 361 -4.88 -19.96 23.21
C LEU A 361 -4.28 -19.71 21.83
N GLU A 362 -3.11 -20.24 21.50
CA GLU A 362 -2.50 -20.06 20.18
C GLU A 362 -2.99 -21.08 19.16
N ARG A 363 -2.62 -20.87 17.90
CA ARG A 363 -2.84 -21.84 16.83
C ARG A 363 -1.82 -22.97 16.95
N HIS A 364 -2.30 -24.17 17.22
CA HIS A 364 -1.51 -25.39 17.24
C HIS A 364 -2.03 -26.34 16.18
N CYS A 365 -1.34 -26.40 15.05
CA CYS A 365 -1.73 -27.27 13.94
C CYS A 365 -1.17 -28.69 14.20
N PRO A 366 -1.99 -29.75 14.11
CA PRO A 366 -1.52 -31.12 14.14
C PRO A 366 -0.42 -31.38 13.11
N PRO A 367 0.45 -32.39 13.34
CA PRO A 367 1.40 -32.82 12.32
C PRO A 367 0.65 -33.29 11.07
N LEU A 368 1.33 -33.27 9.92
CA LEU A 368 0.69 -33.43 8.61
C LEU A 368 -0.12 -34.74 8.46
N ASP A 369 0.34 -35.81 9.09
CA ASP A 369 -0.29 -37.13 9.14
C ASP A 369 -1.63 -37.15 9.90
N ARG A 370 -1.85 -36.18 10.80
CA ARG A 370 -3.10 -36.03 11.58
C ARG A 370 -4.04 -34.98 11.01
N ARG A 371 -3.67 -34.28 9.94
CA ARG A 371 -4.53 -33.26 9.33
C ARG A 371 -5.53 -33.92 8.39
N LEU A 372 -6.80 -33.52 8.49
CA LEU A 372 -7.81 -33.88 7.50
C LEU A 372 -7.44 -33.32 6.12
N PHE A 373 -7.57 -34.16 5.10
CA PHE A 373 -7.38 -33.80 3.70
C PHE A 373 -8.67 -34.07 2.92
N CYS A 374 -9.70 -33.32 3.28
CA CYS A 374 -11.03 -33.37 2.69
C CYS A 374 -11.72 -32.00 2.81
N LEU A 375 -12.73 -31.76 1.98
CA LEU A 375 -13.57 -30.57 2.07
C LEU A 375 -14.56 -30.73 3.24
N VAL A 376 -14.52 -29.82 4.20
CA VAL A 376 -15.48 -29.81 5.31
C VAL A 376 -16.87 -29.46 4.74
N PRO A 377 -17.89 -30.32 4.88
CA PRO A 377 -19.22 -30.03 4.38
C PRO A 377 -19.89 -28.93 5.21
N PRO A 378 -20.73 -28.09 4.59
CA PRO A 378 -21.62 -27.21 5.35
C PRO A 378 -22.67 -28.03 6.11
N PRO A 379 -23.34 -27.45 7.13
CA PRO A 379 -24.53 -28.04 7.74
C PRO A 379 -25.63 -28.34 6.69
N ASP A 380 -26.43 -29.38 6.93
CA ASP A 380 -27.46 -29.86 5.99
C ASP A 380 -28.53 -28.79 5.67
N ASP A 381 -28.77 -27.85 6.58
CA ASP A 381 -29.74 -26.76 6.47
C ASP A 381 -29.11 -25.39 6.18
N TYR A 382 -27.83 -25.36 5.77
CA TYR A 382 -27.12 -24.13 5.44
C TYR A 382 -27.78 -23.41 4.26
N LYS A 383 -27.98 -22.10 4.41
CA LYS A 383 -28.59 -21.20 3.43
C LYS A 383 -27.54 -20.26 2.85
N ILE A 384 -27.79 -19.75 1.65
CA ILE A 384 -26.97 -18.68 1.07
C ILE A 384 -27.02 -17.45 2.01
N PRO A 385 -25.86 -16.88 2.41
CA PRO A 385 -25.81 -15.72 3.29
C PRO A 385 -26.63 -14.53 2.77
N VAL A 386 -27.22 -13.78 3.71
CA VAL A 386 -27.90 -12.51 3.40
C VAL A 386 -26.86 -11.57 2.79
N ARG A 387 -27.22 -10.80 1.76
CA ARG A 387 -26.29 -9.87 1.12
C ARG A 387 -26.19 -8.54 1.88
N TRP A 388 -25.02 -7.93 1.82
CA TRP A 388 -24.82 -6.54 2.26
C TRP A 388 -25.73 -5.58 1.47
N PRO A 389 -26.29 -4.52 2.08
CA PRO A 389 -26.14 -4.06 3.46
C PRO A 389 -27.09 -4.71 4.47
N THR A 390 -28.06 -5.50 4.03
CA THR A 390 -29.03 -6.15 4.93
C THR A 390 -28.35 -7.12 5.91
N SER A 391 -27.27 -7.77 5.46
CA SER A 391 -26.43 -8.63 6.29
C SER A 391 -25.77 -7.90 7.47
N ARG A 392 -25.76 -6.56 7.48
CA ARG A 392 -25.37 -5.80 8.67
C ARG A 392 -26.21 -6.21 9.86
N ASP A 393 -27.53 -6.32 9.72
CA ASP A 393 -28.42 -6.52 10.87
C ASP A 393 -29.07 -7.89 10.92
N TYR A 394 -28.98 -8.68 9.85
CA TYR A 394 -29.71 -9.94 9.74
C TYR A 394 -28.87 -11.07 9.16
N VAL A 395 -28.88 -12.24 9.82
CA VAL A 395 -28.33 -13.50 9.27
C VAL A 395 -29.29 -14.66 9.50
N TRP A 396 -29.16 -15.74 8.72
CA TRP A 396 -29.97 -16.93 8.89
C TRP A 396 -29.65 -17.65 10.21
N ARG A 397 -30.68 -18.07 10.95
CA ARG A 397 -30.48 -18.84 12.18
C ARG A 397 -29.90 -20.23 11.92
N SER A 398 -30.32 -20.87 10.83
CA SER A 398 -29.80 -22.18 10.39
C SER A 398 -28.30 -22.16 10.12
N ASN A 399 -27.76 -21.02 9.67
CA ASN A 399 -26.32 -20.87 9.38
C ASN A 399 -25.48 -20.70 10.65
N VAL A 400 -26.10 -20.31 11.77
CA VAL A 400 -25.42 -20.04 13.05
C VAL A 400 -26.27 -20.61 14.19
N ASN A 401 -26.35 -21.94 14.24
CA ASN A 401 -27.20 -22.67 15.18
C ASN A 401 -26.58 -22.80 16.59
N HIS A 402 -26.14 -21.66 17.16
CA HIS A 402 -25.65 -21.55 18.54
C HIS A 402 -26.75 -20.98 19.44
N THR A 403 -27.86 -21.70 19.58
CA THR A 403 -29.03 -21.27 20.37
C THR A 403 -28.67 -20.91 21.80
N HIS A 404 -27.74 -21.64 22.42
CA HIS A 404 -27.25 -21.36 23.77
C HIS A 404 -26.59 -19.98 23.90
N LEU A 405 -25.89 -19.51 22.86
CA LEU A 405 -25.27 -18.18 22.87
C LEU A 405 -26.32 -17.06 22.85
N ALA A 406 -27.39 -17.23 22.07
CA ALA A 406 -28.49 -16.27 22.02
C ALA A 406 -29.25 -16.19 23.36
N GLU A 407 -29.41 -17.31 24.06
CA GLU A 407 -30.00 -17.34 25.41
C GLU A 407 -29.12 -16.60 26.44
N VAL A 408 -27.80 -16.84 26.42
CA VAL A 408 -26.86 -16.21 27.36
C VAL A 408 -26.63 -14.72 27.06
N LYS A 409 -26.75 -14.29 25.79
CA LYS A 409 -26.44 -12.91 25.34
C LYS A 409 -27.67 -12.06 24.99
N GLY A 410 -28.85 -12.65 24.86
CA GLY A 410 -30.09 -11.94 24.49
C GLY A 410 -30.47 -10.85 25.47
N GLY A 411 -30.13 -11.01 26.76
CA GLY A 411 -30.36 -10.00 27.80
C GLY A 411 -29.49 -8.74 27.69
N GLN A 412 -28.51 -8.70 26.80
CA GLN A 412 -27.57 -7.57 26.64
C GLN A 412 -27.77 -6.78 25.33
N ASN A 413 -28.85 -7.05 24.58
CA ASN A 413 -29.13 -6.46 23.25
C ASN A 413 -28.03 -6.71 22.20
N TRP A 414 -27.36 -7.87 22.24
CA TRP A 414 -26.32 -8.22 21.25
C TRP A 414 -26.96 -8.85 20.00
N VAL A 415 -27.92 -9.75 20.21
CA VAL A 415 -28.60 -10.52 19.17
C VAL A 415 -29.99 -10.93 19.68
N HIS A 416 -30.97 -10.91 18.80
CA HIS A 416 -32.35 -11.32 19.09
C HIS A 416 -32.85 -12.30 18.04
N GLU A 417 -33.69 -13.24 18.44
CA GLU A 417 -34.42 -14.08 17.51
C GLU A 417 -35.52 -13.27 16.82
N LYS A 418 -35.61 -13.38 15.48
CA LYS A 418 -36.68 -12.79 14.68
C LYS A 418 -37.05 -13.75 13.54
N ASP A 419 -38.11 -14.51 13.73
CA ASP A 419 -38.56 -15.55 12.79
C ASP A 419 -37.40 -16.48 12.40
N GLN A 420 -37.04 -16.60 11.12
CA GLN A 420 -35.91 -17.45 10.68
C GLN A 420 -34.55 -16.74 10.70
N LEU A 421 -34.47 -15.54 11.27
CA LEU A 421 -33.28 -14.68 11.28
C LEU A 421 -32.79 -14.39 12.71
N TRP A 422 -31.47 -14.23 12.83
CA TRP A 422 -30.86 -13.51 13.94
C TRP A 422 -30.85 -12.02 13.59
N TRP A 423 -31.31 -11.18 14.52
CA TRP A 423 -31.30 -9.73 14.40
C TRP A 423 -30.25 -9.10 15.32
N PHE A 424 -29.37 -8.25 14.76
CA PHE A 424 -28.34 -7.51 15.50
C PHE A 424 -28.73 -6.03 15.57
N PRO A 425 -29.17 -5.53 16.74
CA PRO A 425 -29.58 -4.13 16.88
C PRO A 425 -28.39 -3.15 16.98
N GLY A 426 -27.15 -3.65 16.85
CA GLY A 426 -25.94 -2.85 17.07
C GLY A 426 -25.65 -2.55 18.55
N GLY A 427 -26.39 -3.17 19.46
CA GLY A 427 -26.24 -2.99 20.91
C GLY A 427 -25.19 -3.89 21.54
N GLY A 428 -25.01 -3.70 22.84
CA GLY A 428 -24.20 -4.59 23.67
C GLY A 428 -23.85 -4.01 25.03
N THR A 429 -23.03 -4.74 25.80
CA THR A 429 -22.66 -4.35 27.17
C THR A 429 -21.84 -3.05 27.21
N HIS A 430 -21.15 -2.71 26.12
CA HIS A 430 -20.43 -1.44 25.94
C HIS A 430 -21.14 -0.51 24.94
N PHE A 431 -21.93 -1.06 24.02
CA PHE A 431 -22.78 -0.31 23.10
C PHE A 431 -24.20 -0.16 23.67
N LYS A 432 -24.33 0.36 24.89
CA LYS A 432 -25.64 0.47 25.59
C LYS A 432 -26.67 1.29 24.80
N HIS A 433 -26.18 2.31 24.10
CA HIS A 433 -26.97 3.18 23.24
C HIS A 433 -26.73 2.92 21.74
N GLY A 434 -26.13 1.77 21.42
CA GLY A 434 -25.80 1.37 20.05
C GLY A 434 -24.36 1.69 19.64
N ALA A 435 -23.85 0.94 18.66
CA ALA A 435 -22.49 1.07 18.16
C ALA A 435 -22.25 2.41 17.44
N SER A 436 -23.27 2.98 16.78
CA SER A 436 -23.20 4.30 16.13
C SER A 436 -22.82 5.40 17.10
N GLU A 437 -23.48 5.48 18.26
CA GLU A 437 -23.18 6.50 19.27
C GLU A 437 -21.77 6.35 19.82
N TYR A 438 -21.34 5.11 20.05
CA TYR A 438 -19.98 4.82 20.51
C TYR A 438 -18.92 5.26 19.48
N ILE A 439 -19.13 4.94 18.20
CA ILE A 439 -18.23 5.34 17.11
C ILE A 439 -18.18 6.87 17.00
N GLN A 440 -19.34 7.54 17.05
CA GLN A 440 -19.40 9.00 17.02
C GLN A 440 -18.65 9.63 18.20
N ARG A 441 -18.80 9.05 19.39
CA ARG A 441 -18.09 9.50 20.59
C ARG A 441 -16.58 9.36 20.44
N LEU A 442 -16.09 8.24 19.89
CA LEU A 442 -14.68 8.05 19.60
C LEU A 442 -14.18 9.10 18.58
N GLY A 443 -14.96 9.34 17.52
CA GLY A 443 -14.68 10.41 16.57
C GLY A 443 -14.57 11.77 17.24
N ASN A 444 -15.51 12.13 18.12
CA ASN A 444 -15.49 13.40 18.86
C ASN A 444 -14.24 13.54 19.74
N MET A 445 -13.82 12.46 20.41
CA MET A 445 -12.63 12.47 21.26
C MET A 445 -11.35 12.71 20.45
N ILE A 446 -11.26 12.12 19.26
CA ILE A 446 -10.04 12.19 18.44
C ILE A 446 -9.98 13.48 17.61
N THR A 447 -11.12 13.97 17.12
CA THR A 447 -11.18 15.09 16.17
C THR A 447 -11.58 16.43 16.77
N ASN A 448 -11.69 16.54 18.10
CA ASN A 448 -12.25 17.70 18.78
C ASN A 448 -13.65 18.08 18.23
N GLU A 449 -14.62 17.16 18.38
CA GLU A 449 -16.06 17.36 18.12
C GLU A 449 -16.60 17.21 16.68
N SER A 450 -15.82 16.73 15.70
CA SER A 450 -16.38 16.41 14.36
C SER A 450 -17.21 15.12 14.33
N GLY A 451 -16.96 14.20 15.27
CA GLY A 451 -17.70 12.94 15.42
C GLY A 451 -17.37 11.87 14.40
N ASP A 452 -16.43 12.12 13.50
CA ASP A 452 -16.12 11.26 12.37
C ASP A 452 -14.70 10.70 12.45
N LEU A 453 -14.59 9.37 12.62
CA LEU A 453 -13.31 8.67 12.61
C LEU A 453 -12.57 8.78 11.27
N ARG A 454 -13.28 8.97 10.15
CA ARG A 454 -12.63 9.18 8.85
C ARG A 454 -11.87 10.50 8.81
N SER A 455 -12.45 11.55 9.39
CA SER A 455 -11.82 12.86 9.54
C SER A 455 -10.59 12.80 10.46
N ALA A 456 -10.50 11.81 11.34
CA ALA A 456 -9.30 11.47 12.11
C ALA A 456 -8.24 10.67 11.34
N GLY A 457 -8.46 10.36 10.06
CA GLY A 457 -7.52 9.55 9.27
C GLY A 457 -7.61 8.04 9.54
N VAL A 458 -8.73 7.54 10.09
CA VAL A 458 -8.93 6.11 10.36
C VAL A 458 -9.57 5.42 9.15
N PHE A 459 -8.84 4.50 8.50
CA PHE A 459 -9.30 3.74 7.33
C PHE A 459 -9.30 2.23 7.57
N GLN A 460 -8.41 1.74 8.44
CA GLN A 460 -8.19 0.33 8.73
C GLN A 460 -8.15 0.08 10.24
N VAL A 461 -9.02 -0.80 10.72
CA VAL A 461 -9.18 -1.08 12.15
C VAL A 461 -8.97 -2.57 12.43
N LEU A 462 -8.18 -2.87 13.45
CA LEU A 462 -8.09 -4.20 14.03
C LEU A 462 -9.01 -4.28 15.26
N ASP A 463 -10.06 -5.10 15.17
CA ASP A 463 -11.06 -5.26 16.23
C ASP A 463 -10.79 -6.54 17.04
N VAL A 464 -10.20 -6.37 18.22
CA VAL A 464 -9.75 -7.44 19.10
C VAL A 464 -10.85 -7.84 20.08
N GLY A 465 -11.14 -9.14 20.16
CA GLY A 465 -12.21 -9.66 21.03
C GLY A 465 -13.59 -9.48 20.39
N CYS A 466 -13.63 -9.58 19.07
CA CYS A 466 -14.84 -9.45 18.27
C CYS A 466 -15.82 -10.58 18.63
N GLY A 467 -16.88 -10.24 19.36
CA GLY A 467 -17.99 -11.16 19.63
C GLY A 467 -18.89 -11.28 18.40
N VAL A 468 -20.07 -10.67 18.46
CA VAL A 468 -20.99 -10.64 17.29
C VAL A 468 -20.59 -9.62 16.22
N ALA A 469 -19.44 -8.94 16.34
CA ALA A 469 -18.95 -7.90 15.42
C ALA A 469 -19.80 -6.62 15.33
N SER A 470 -20.51 -6.22 16.40
CA SER A 470 -21.32 -4.98 16.40
C SER A 470 -20.52 -3.72 16.06
N PHE A 471 -19.28 -3.60 16.54
CA PHE A 471 -18.43 -2.45 16.23
C PHE A 471 -18.03 -2.45 14.75
N SER A 472 -17.40 -3.52 14.29
CA SER A 472 -16.94 -3.66 12.91
C SER A 472 -18.05 -3.49 11.86
N ALA A 473 -19.24 -4.03 12.13
CA ALA A 473 -20.39 -3.91 11.22
C ALA A 473 -20.84 -2.46 10.98
N TYR A 474 -20.65 -1.58 11.97
CA TYR A 474 -21.06 -0.18 11.92
C TYR A 474 -19.95 0.75 11.39
N LEU A 475 -18.73 0.23 11.22
CA LEU A 475 -17.62 0.92 10.56
C LEU A 475 -17.65 0.76 9.03
N LEU A 476 -18.12 -0.38 8.51
CA LEU A 476 -18.21 -0.62 7.07
C LEU A 476 -19.03 0.44 6.30
N PRO A 477 -20.21 0.91 6.78
CA PRO A 477 -20.94 2.01 6.14
C PRO A 477 -20.17 3.34 6.10
N LEU A 478 -19.19 3.52 6.99
CA LEU A 478 -18.29 4.69 7.03
C LEU A 478 -17.07 4.50 6.11
N ASN A 479 -17.06 3.45 5.28
CA ASN A 479 -15.94 3.07 4.43
C ASN A 479 -14.64 2.78 5.22
N ILE A 480 -14.77 2.32 6.46
CA ILE A 480 -13.66 1.90 7.31
C ILE A 480 -13.57 0.37 7.26
N GLN A 481 -12.42 -0.15 6.84
CA GLN A 481 -12.18 -1.58 6.74
C GLN A 481 -11.78 -2.15 8.09
N THR A 482 -12.28 -3.34 8.41
CA THR A 482 -12.10 -3.96 9.73
C THR A 482 -11.60 -5.38 9.59
N MET A 483 -10.59 -5.74 10.39
CA MET A 483 -10.21 -7.13 10.61
C MET A 483 -10.57 -7.51 12.06
N SER A 484 -11.53 -8.42 12.23
CA SER A 484 -12.04 -8.84 13.54
C SER A 484 -11.37 -10.12 14.05
N PHE A 485 -10.88 -10.12 15.29
CA PHE A 485 -10.34 -11.32 15.94
C PHE A 485 -11.26 -11.81 17.04
N ALA A 486 -11.74 -13.05 16.89
CA ALA A 486 -12.49 -13.75 17.91
C ALA A 486 -11.63 -14.89 18.48
N PRO A 487 -11.37 -14.92 19.80
CA PRO A 487 -10.79 -16.11 20.41
C PRO A 487 -11.82 -17.25 20.40
N LYS A 488 -11.34 -18.48 20.17
CA LYS A 488 -12.16 -19.69 20.41
C LYS A 488 -12.18 -19.94 21.92
N ASP A 489 -13.19 -19.39 22.60
CA ASP A 489 -13.37 -19.49 24.04
C ASP A 489 -14.66 -20.25 24.40
N GLY A 490 -15.03 -20.23 25.68
CA GLY A 490 -16.25 -20.89 26.19
C GLY A 490 -17.57 -20.33 25.63
N HIS A 491 -17.53 -19.31 24.76
CA HIS A 491 -18.70 -18.76 24.09
C HIS A 491 -18.80 -19.23 22.62
N GLU A 492 -18.37 -20.46 22.36
CA GLU A 492 -18.61 -21.22 21.11
C GLU A 492 -18.17 -20.52 19.81
N ASN A 493 -17.10 -19.71 19.84
CA ASN A 493 -16.51 -19.09 18.65
C ASN A 493 -17.52 -18.29 17.79
N GLN A 494 -17.84 -17.08 18.25
CA GLN A 494 -18.80 -16.16 17.63
C GLN A 494 -18.44 -15.63 16.24
N ILE A 495 -17.31 -16.05 15.69
CA ILE A 495 -16.82 -15.57 14.40
C ILE A 495 -17.81 -15.82 13.26
N GLN A 496 -18.60 -16.90 13.33
CA GLN A 496 -19.56 -17.21 12.28
C GLN A 496 -20.60 -16.11 12.12
N PHE A 497 -21.00 -15.43 13.21
CA PHE A 497 -21.85 -14.25 13.12
C PHE A 497 -21.20 -13.13 12.31
N ALA A 498 -19.91 -12.87 12.50
CA ALA A 498 -19.21 -11.86 11.72
C ALA A 498 -19.16 -12.23 10.22
N LEU A 499 -18.79 -13.48 9.93
CA LEU A 499 -18.65 -13.98 8.56
C LEU A 499 -19.99 -13.99 7.80
N GLU A 500 -21.07 -14.46 8.42
CA GLU A 500 -22.42 -14.45 7.82
C GLU A 500 -22.96 -13.02 7.57
N ARG A 501 -22.46 -12.04 8.33
CA ARG A 501 -22.77 -10.61 8.11
C ARG A 501 -21.93 -10.00 6.99
N GLY A 502 -20.92 -10.71 6.47
CA GLY A 502 -19.97 -10.22 5.47
C GLY A 502 -18.80 -9.43 6.06
N ILE A 503 -18.51 -9.62 7.35
CA ILE A 503 -17.45 -8.90 8.07
C ILE A 503 -16.20 -9.79 8.11
N SER A 504 -15.07 -9.23 7.69
CA SER A 504 -13.78 -9.92 7.73
C SER A 504 -13.39 -10.25 9.17
N ALA A 505 -13.29 -11.54 9.47
CA ALA A 505 -12.91 -12.02 10.79
C ALA A 505 -12.03 -13.26 10.72
N MET A 506 -11.18 -13.45 11.72
CA MET A 506 -10.41 -14.70 11.88
C MET A 506 -10.35 -15.16 13.34
N ILE A 507 -10.22 -16.48 13.52
CA ILE A 507 -10.03 -17.08 14.83
C ILE A 507 -8.58 -16.87 15.23
N SER A 508 -8.36 -16.04 16.23
CA SER A 508 -7.02 -15.68 16.69
C SER A 508 -7.02 -15.37 18.17
N ALA A 509 -5.84 -15.44 18.76
CA ALA A 509 -5.58 -14.90 20.09
C ALA A 509 -4.33 -14.02 20.01
N LEU A 510 -4.32 -12.95 20.79
CA LEU A 510 -3.11 -12.21 21.10
C LEU A 510 -2.39 -12.94 22.22
N ALA A 511 -1.19 -13.44 21.94
CA ALA A 511 -0.41 -14.29 22.82
C ALA A 511 1.10 -14.09 22.54
N THR A 512 1.93 -15.12 22.71
CA THR A 512 3.39 -15.02 22.56
C THR A 512 3.85 -15.02 21.11
N LYS A 513 3.00 -15.45 20.18
CA LYS A 513 3.26 -15.40 18.74
C LYS A 513 2.83 -14.09 18.10
N GLN A 514 3.76 -13.52 17.33
CA GLN A 514 3.52 -12.38 16.44
C GLN A 514 2.37 -12.67 15.46
N LEU A 515 1.50 -11.69 15.26
CA LEU A 515 0.39 -11.77 14.30
C LEU A 515 0.92 -11.70 12.86
N PRO A 516 0.21 -12.31 11.88
CA PRO A 516 0.69 -12.45 10.50
C PRO A 516 0.66 -11.15 9.68
N TYR A 517 0.50 -9.99 10.33
CA TYR A 517 0.40 -8.69 9.67
C TYR A 517 1.74 -7.96 9.73
N PRO A 518 2.16 -7.28 8.64
CA PRO A 518 3.31 -6.39 8.64
C PRO A 518 3.20 -5.29 9.71
N SER A 519 4.31 -4.64 10.02
CA SER A 519 4.27 -3.46 10.87
C SER A 519 3.47 -2.34 10.21
N SER A 520 2.86 -1.44 10.99
CA SER A 520 2.11 -0.29 10.47
C SER A 520 0.93 -0.66 9.54
N SER A 521 0.24 -1.76 9.87
CA SER A 521 -0.89 -2.26 9.07
C SER A 521 -2.23 -1.56 9.39
N PHE A 522 -2.40 -1.05 10.61
CA PHE A 522 -3.69 -0.54 11.09
C PHE A 522 -3.58 0.90 11.57
N ASP A 523 -4.60 1.72 11.29
CA ASP A 523 -4.70 3.08 11.82
C ASP A 523 -5.28 3.07 13.25
N MET A 524 -6.01 2.01 13.61
CA MET A 524 -6.58 1.84 14.94
C MET A 524 -6.64 0.38 15.37
N VAL A 525 -6.31 0.12 16.63
CA VAL A 525 -6.55 -1.17 17.30
C VAL A 525 -7.59 -0.96 18.39
N HIS A 526 -8.71 -1.65 18.28
CA HIS A 526 -9.84 -1.55 19.20
C HIS A 526 -9.93 -2.82 20.06
N CYS A 527 -10.03 -2.65 21.37
CA CYS A 527 -10.40 -3.70 22.32
C CYS A 527 -11.49 -3.19 23.27
N SER A 528 -12.69 -3.72 23.10
CA SER A 528 -13.81 -3.51 24.01
C SER A 528 -14.07 -4.78 24.80
N ARG A 529 -13.63 -4.82 26.07
CA ARG A 529 -13.80 -5.97 26.98
C ARG A 529 -13.23 -7.28 26.45
N CYS A 530 -12.14 -7.21 25.67
CA CYS A 530 -11.55 -8.36 24.97
C CYS A 530 -10.89 -9.43 25.88
N ARG A 531 -10.90 -9.25 27.21
CA ARG A 531 -10.27 -10.14 28.21
C ARG A 531 -8.79 -10.43 27.91
N VAL A 532 -8.08 -9.40 27.45
CA VAL A 532 -6.64 -9.44 27.21
C VAL A 532 -5.95 -8.66 28.33
N ASP A 533 -5.01 -9.31 29.01
CA ASP A 533 -4.22 -8.71 30.08
C ASP A 533 -3.01 -7.95 29.51
N TRP A 534 -3.28 -6.79 28.92
CA TRP A 534 -2.29 -5.97 28.20
C TRP A 534 -1.04 -5.57 29.01
N HIS A 535 -1.18 -5.52 30.34
CA HIS A 535 -0.16 -5.09 31.28
C HIS A 535 0.76 -6.23 31.74
N GLU A 536 0.38 -7.49 31.49
CA GLU A 536 1.17 -8.65 31.91
C GLU A 536 2.42 -8.82 31.02
N TYR A 537 3.40 -9.57 31.54
CA TYR A 537 4.63 -9.90 30.82
C TYR A 537 5.38 -8.67 30.25
N ASP A 538 5.46 -7.60 31.06
CA ASP A 538 6.12 -6.34 30.71
C ASP A 538 5.55 -5.66 29.44
N GLY A 539 4.25 -5.89 29.17
CA GLY A 539 3.56 -5.27 28.03
C GLY A 539 3.93 -5.88 26.69
N ILE A 540 4.31 -7.16 26.63
CA ILE A 540 4.64 -7.84 25.36
C ILE A 540 3.51 -7.74 24.33
N LEU A 541 2.25 -7.83 24.78
CA LEU A 541 1.08 -7.70 23.90
C LEU A 541 0.88 -6.26 23.42
N LEU A 542 1.19 -5.26 24.25
CA LEU A 542 1.19 -3.86 23.86
C LEU A 542 2.30 -3.57 22.84
N THR A 543 3.43 -4.25 22.95
CA THR A 543 4.53 -4.13 21.97
C THR A 543 4.10 -4.64 20.59
N GLU A 544 3.33 -5.74 20.55
CA GLU A 544 2.75 -6.24 19.31
C GLU A 544 1.70 -5.29 18.73
N VAL A 545 0.86 -4.68 19.57
CA VAL A 545 -0.08 -3.63 19.14
C VAL A 545 0.66 -2.42 18.57
N ASN A 546 1.69 -1.93 19.27
CA ASN A 546 2.50 -0.81 18.82
C ASN A 546 3.18 -1.09 17.47
N ARG A 547 3.64 -2.33 17.26
CA ARG A 547 4.20 -2.75 15.97
C ARG A 547 3.15 -2.68 14.84
N LEU A 548 1.91 -3.05 15.13
CA LEU A 548 0.82 -3.13 14.15
C LEU A 548 0.21 -1.77 13.80
N LEU A 549 0.28 -0.81 14.72
CA LEU A 549 -0.23 0.54 14.53
C LEU A 549 0.68 1.35 13.60
N ARG A 550 0.06 2.18 12.77
CA ARG A 550 0.73 3.22 11.98
C ARG A 550 1.18 4.37 12.87
N TYR A 551 2.03 5.24 12.30
CA TYR A 551 2.37 6.50 12.93
C TYR A 551 1.09 7.32 13.19
N ASN A 552 0.95 7.86 14.41
CA ASN A 552 -0.28 8.48 14.94
C ASN A 552 -1.51 7.55 14.96
N GLY A 553 -1.30 6.24 15.07
CA GLY A 553 -2.38 5.26 15.16
C GLY A 553 -2.96 5.13 16.56
N TYR A 554 -4.25 4.82 16.65
CA TYR A 554 -4.99 4.85 17.92
C TYR A 554 -5.11 3.48 18.58
N PHE A 555 -4.76 3.39 19.86
CA PHE A 555 -5.12 2.22 20.67
C PHE A 555 -6.33 2.53 21.56
N ILE A 556 -7.47 1.91 21.25
CA ILE A 556 -8.73 2.11 21.96
C ILE A 556 -8.95 0.96 22.93
N TYR A 557 -8.89 1.26 24.23
CA TYR A 557 -9.07 0.26 25.29
C TYR A 557 -10.25 0.63 26.19
N SER A 558 -11.33 -0.15 26.07
CA SER A 558 -12.52 -0.01 26.90
C SER A 558 -12.78 -1.29 27.68
N ALA A 559 -12.37 -1.35 28.94
CA ALA A 559 -12.56 -2.51 29.81
C ALA A 559 -12.56 -2.12 31.31
N PRO A 560 -13.06 -2.98 32.22
CA PRO A 560 -13.12 -2.70 33.67
C PRO A 560 -11.84 -2.15 34.31
N PRO A 561 -10.62 -2.62 33.96
CA PRO A 561 -9.39 -2.02 34.48
C PRO A 561 -9.22 -0.54 34.12
N ALA A 562 -9.78 -0.07 33.00
CA ALA A 562 -9.80 1.34 32.63
C ALA A 562 -10.82 2.17 33.45
N TYR A 563 -11.68 1.53 34.26
CA TYR A 563 -12.77 2.20 34.99
C TYR A 563 -12.42 2.55 36.43
N ARG A 564 -11.20 2.21 36.91
CA ARG A 564 -10.59 2.57 38.21
C ARG A 564 -11.47 2.40 39.48
N LYS A 565 -12.55 1.61 39.42
CA LYS A 565 -13.55 1.47 40.50
C LYS A 565 -13.29 0.33 41.49
N ASP A 566 -12.36 -0.57 41.18
CA ASP A 566 -11.99 -1.73 42.02
C ASP A 566 -10.57 -1.55 42.60
N LYS A 567 -10.22 -2.24 43.69
CA LYS A 567 -8.96 -2.04 44.42
C LYS A 567 -7.71 -2.40 43.60
N ASP A 568 -7.80 -3.37 42.71
CA ASP A 568 -6.65 -3.85 41.90
C ASP A 568 -6.49 -3.07 40.58
N TYR A 569 -7.54 -2.40 40.11
CA TYR A 569 -7.54 -1.70 38.82
C TYR A 569 -6.61 -0.48 38.75
N PRO A 570 -6.41 0.34 39.80
CA PRO A 570 -5.41 1.39 39.81
C PRO A 570 -3.99 0.87 39.52
N MET A 571 -3.59 -0.25 40.14
CA MET A 571 -2.27 -0.83 39.91
C MET A 571 -2.11 -1.35 38.47
N ILE A 572 -3.15 -2.00 37.94
CA ILE A 572 -3.15 -2.46 36.54
C ILE A 572 -3.08 -1.27 35.58
N TRP A 573 -3.82 -0.21 35.87
CA TRP A 573 -3.82 1.03 35.10
C TRP A 573 -2.43 1.69 35.10
N ASP A 574 -1.78 1.79 36.26
CA ASP A 574 -0.44 2.38 36.38
C ASP A 574 0.63 1.57 35.63
N LYS A 575 0.51 0.23 35.62
CA LYS A 575 1.37 -0.62 34.80
C LYS A 575 1.16 -0.35 33.32
N LEU A 576 -0.11 -0.31 32.90
CA LEU A 576 -0.48 -0.06 31.50
C LEU A 576 0.04 1.30 31.03
N THR A 577 -0.20 2.38 31.80
CA THR A 577 0.27 3.72 31.44
C THR A 577 1.78 3.84 31.43
N ASN A 578 2.49 3.18 32.35
CA ASN A 578 3.96 3.17 32.35
C ASN A 578 4.50 2.47 31.10
N SER A 579 3.94 1.30 30.74
CA SER A 579 4.32 0.57 29.53
C SER A 579 4.05 1.38 28.26
N THR A 580 2.88 2.03 28.16
CA THR A 580 2.49 2.80 26.98
C THR A 580 3.26 4.12 26.88
N SER A 581 3.57 4.77 28.00
CA SER A 581 4.43 5.96 28.03
C SER A 581 5.85 5.66 27.54
N ARG A 582 6.39 4.47 27.87
CA ARG A 582 7.68 4.01 27.32
C ARG A 582 7.63 3.76 25.81
N MET A 583 6.44 3.54 25.26
CA MET A 583 6.19 3.39 23.82
C MET A 583 5.81 4.72 23.15
N CYS A 584 5.91 5.84 23.88
CA CYS A 584 5.53 7.18 23.42
C CYS A 584 4.04 7.33 23.06
N LEU A 585 3.17 6.51 23.65
CA LEU A 585 1.72 6.65 23.53
C LEU A 585 1.20 7.62 24.59
N GLU A 586 0.40 8.61 24.19
CA GLU A 586 -0.21 9.60 25.07
C GLU A 586 -1.61 9.16 25.50
N ALA A 587 -1.88 9.05 26.80
CA ALA A 587 -3.19 8.61 27.26
C ALA A 587 -4.19 9.77 27.30
N ASN A 588 -5.25 9.68 26.49
CA ASN A 588 -6.37 10.60 26.46
C ASN A 588 -7.62 9.95 27.10
N CYS A 589 -7.90 10.34 28.34
CA CYS A 589 -9.00 9.76 29.13
C CYS A 589 -10.15 10.76 29.28
N SER A 590 -11.36 10.29 29.00
CA SER A 590 -12.57 11.08 29.24
C SER A 590 -13.16 10.79 30.63
N GLU A 591 -13.14 11.79 31.52
CA GLU A 591 -13.68 11.69 32.89
C GLU A 591 -15.19 11.36 32.93
N SER A 592 -15.92 11.64 31.85
CA SER A 592 -17.37 11.41 31.74
C SER A 592 -17.77 10.03 31.21
N SER A 593 -16.83 9.21 30.69
CA SER A 593 -17.20 8.05 29.82
C SER A 593 -16.78 6.67 30.30
N ASN A 594 -15.85 6.53 31.24
CA ASN A 594 -15.14 5.27 31.43
C ASN A 594 -14.49 4.76 30.10
N CYS A 595 -13.97 5.61 29.22
CA CYS A 595 -13.22 5.20 28.02
C CYS A 595 -11.92 6.01 27.95
N CYS A 596 -10.80 5.33 27.70
CA CYS A 596 -9.51 5.95 27.46
C CYS A 596 -9.00 5.52 26.09
N ASN A 597 -8.61 6.51 25.30
CA ASN A 597 -7.85 6.32 24.06
C ASN A 597 -6.39 6.59 24.38
N MET A 598 -5.47 5.93 23.69
CA MET A 598 -4.07 6.31 23.71
C MET A 598 -3.68 6.73 22.29
N ASP A 599 -3.24 7.98 22.20
CA ASP A 599 -2.76 8.68 21.00
C ASP A 599 -1.30 8.32 20.68
#